data_AF-A0A1D5RM22-F1
#
_entry.id   AF-A0A1D5RM22-F1
#
_cell.length_a   1.000
_cell.length_b   1.000
_cell.length_c   1.000
_cell.angle_alpha   90.00
_cell.angle_beta   90.00
_cell.angle_gamma   90.00
#
_symmetry.space_group_name_H-M   'P 1'
#
loop_
_entity.id
_entity.type
_entity.pdbx_description
1 polymer ?
#
loop_
_entity_poly.entity_id
_entity_poly.type
_entity_poly.pdbx_seq_one_letter_code
_entity_poly.pdbx_strand_id
1 'polypeptide(L)'
;MRRGGQEISLQIQELLGDSCKNYMAVLFTHAEELEEAGLSEEEYLREASDTLLTLLDSVQHRYIFLSGRGNLCNEQRIKILERIMEFIKENHFQVLSLA
;
A
#
# COMPACT_ATOMS: atom_id res chain seq x y z
N MET A 1 17.81 -12.65 9.02
CA MET A 1 17.74 -11.21 9.38
C MET A 1 17.28 -10.41 8.16
N ARG A 2 16.04 -9.92 8.17
CA ARG A 2 15.57 -8.84 7.28
C ARG A 2 14.75 -7.89 8.16
N ARG A 3 15.43 -6.91 8.78
CA ARG A 3 14.83 -5.96 9.75
C ARG A 3 14.40 -4.63 9.11
N GLY A 4 14.84 -4.33 7.89
CA GLY A 4 14.67 -3.00 7.29
C GLY A 4 13.23 -2.54 7.07
N GLY A 5 12.29 -3.45 6.78
CA GLY A 5 10.89 -3.09 6.55
C GLY A 5 10.14 -2.63 7.80
N GLN A 6 10.38 -3.28 8.94
CA GLN A 6 9.78 -2.86 10.23
C GLN A 6 10.41 -1.57 10.75
N GLU A 7 11.71 -1.35 10.48
CA GLU A 7 12.45 -0.19 10.96
C GLU A 7 12.01 1.13 10.32
N ILE A 8 11.71 1.13 9.00
CA ILE A 8 11.17 2.32 8.32
C ILE A 8 9.77 2.69 8.84
N SER A 9 8.94 1.67 9.15
CA SER A 9 7.61 1.89 9.72
C SER A 9 7.67 2.58 11.09
N LEU A 10 8.66 2.22 11.91
CA LEU A 10 8.87 2.81 13.24
C LEU A 10 9.34 4.27 13.17
N GLN A 11 10.28 4.58 12.27
CA GLN A 11 10.79 5.97 12.10
C GLN A 11 9.70 6.94 11.63
N ILE A 12 8.81 6.49 10.74
CA ILE A 12 7.69 7.32 10.28
C ILE A 12 6.70 7.58 11.43
N GLN A 13 6.41 6.57 12.26
CA GLN A 13 5.55 6.73 13.44
C GLN A 13 6.14 7.69 14.47
N GLU A 14 7.45 7.60 14.73
CA GLU A 14 8.14 8.52 15.63
C GLU A 14 8.05 9.98 15.15
N LEU A 15 8.11 10.21 13.84
CA LEU A 15 8.08 11.54 13.25
C LEU A 15 6.65 12.11 13.11
N LEU A 16 5.70 11.27 12.73
CA LEU A 16 4.35 11.68 12.29
C LEU A 16 3.24 11.28 13.26
N GLY A 17 3.59 10.63 14.37
CA GLY A 17 2.66 10.11 15.37
C GLY A 17 2.00 8.79 14.94
N ASP A 18 1.45 8.07 15.92
CA ASP A 18 0.84 6.75 15.70
C ASP A 18 -0.33 6.78 14.70
N SER A 19 -1.02 7.92 14.59
CA SER A 19 -2.12 8.11 13.66
C SER A 19 -1.68 8.16 12.19
N CYS A 20 -0.38 8.28 11.89
CA CYS A 20 0.13 8.36 10.51
C CYS A 20 -0.24 7.13 9.69
N LYS A 21 -0.33 5.95 10.34
CA LYS A 21 -0.77 4.70 9.71
C LYS A 21 -2.17 4.78 9.13
N ASN A 22 -3.01 5.64 9.70
CA ASN A 22 -4.35 5.93 9.20
C ASN A 22 -4.32 6.72 7.88
N TYR A 23 -3.16 7.15 7.38
CA TYR A 23 -3.02 7.87 6.12
C TYR A 23 -2.03 7.19 5.15
N MET A 24 -1.53 6.00 5.51
CA MET A 24 -0.57 5.25 4.71
C MET A 24 -1.25 4.15 3.89
N ALA A 25 -0.63 3.82 2.76
CA ALA A 25 -0.98 2.68 1.92
C ALA A 25 0.31 2.01 1.41
N VAL A 26 0.24 0.70 1.15
CA VAL A 26 1.34 -0.06 0.55
C VAL A 26 1.22 -0.05 -0.97
N LEU A 27 2.27 0.39 -1.67
CA LEU A 27 2.34 0.32 -3.13
C LEU A 27 3.19 -0.89 -3.52
N PHE A 28 2.56 -1.88 -4.16
CA PHE A 28 3.25 -3.01 -4.78
C PHE A 28 3.66 -2.63 -6.19
N THR A 29 4.96 -2.58 -6.45
CA THR A 29 5.51 -2.36 -7.81
C THR A 29 5.69 -3.67 -8.54
N HIS A 30 5.82 -3.60 -9.87
CA HIS A 30 6.03 -4.77 -10.74
C HIS A 30 4.87 -5.77 -10.74
N ALA A 31 3.62 -5.26 -10.66
CA ALA A 31 2.43 -6.12 -10.67
C ALA A 31 2.27 -6.93 -11.96
N GLU A 32 2.90 -6.51 -13.07
CA GLU A 32 3.00 -7.30 -14.30
C GLU A 32 3.64 -8.68 -14.09
N GLU A 33 4.51 -8.83 -13.08
CA GLU A 33 5.11 -10.13 -12.77
C GLU A 33 4.08 -11.13 -12.25
N LEU A 34 3.02 -10.66 -11.57
CA LEU A 34 1.91 -11.49 -11.13
C LEU A 34 1.08 -11.98 -12.32
N GLU A 35 0.77 -11.07 -13.25
CA GLU A 35 0.04 -11.41 -14.48
C GLU A 35 0.80 -12.43 -15.32
N GLU A 36 2.10 -12.24 -15.53
CA GLU A 36 2.95 -13.17 -16.30
C GLU A 36 3.13 -14.53 -15.58
N ALA A 37 3.06 -14.55 -14.24
CA ALA A 37 3.01 -15.78 -13.46
C ALA A 37 1.62 -16.44 -13.43
N GLY A 38 0.59 -15.80 -13.99
CA GLY A 38 -0.80 -16.28 -13.96
C GLY A 38 -1.44 -16.23 -12.58
N LEU A 39 -0.96 -15.34 -11.70
CA LEU A 39 -1.40 -15.19 -10.32
C LEU A 39 -2.24 -13.92 -10.15
N SER A 40 -3.39 -14.03 -9.48
CA SER A 40 -4.19 -12.84 -9.13
C SER A 40 -3.59 -12.08 -7.94
N GLU A 41 -3.93 -10.79 -7.79
CA GLU A 41 -3.54 -10.00 -6.63
C GLU A 41 -4.05 -10.61 -5.32
N GLU A 42 -5.28 -11.15 -5.31
CA GLU A 42 -5.89 -11.82 -4.16
C GLU A 42 -5.19 -13.15 -3.82
N GLU A 43 -4.74 -13.89 -4.83
CA GLU A 43 -3.97 -15.12 -4.63
C GLU A 43 -2.58 -14.81 -4.06
N TYR A 44 -1.92 -13.76 -4.57
CA TYR A 44 -0.66 -13.27 -4.03
C TYR A 44 -0.77 -12.88 -2.55
N LEU A 45 -1.83 -12.15 -2.18
CA LEU A 45 -2.08 -11.79 -0.78
C LEU A 45 -2.51 -13.01 0.07
N ARG A 46 -3.21 -13.96 -0.55
CA ARG A 46 -3.44 -15.35 -0.12
C ARG A 46 -2.23 -15.97 0.57
N GLU A 47 -1.13 -15.92 -0.18
CA GLU A 47 0.11 -16.63 0.12
C GLU A 47 1.18 -15.72 0.73
N ALA A 48 0.81 -14.48 1.09
CA ALA A 48 1.72 -13.51 1.67
C ALA A 48 2.28 -13.98 3.01
N SER A 49 3.56 -13.68 3.25
CA SER A 49 4.20 -13.95 4.54
C SER A 49 3.52 -13.20 5.69
N ASP A 50 3.55 -13.76 6.90
CA ASP A 50 3.02 -13.13 8.12
C ASP A 50 3.52 -11.70 8.33
N THR A 51 4.76 -11.42 7.93
CA THR A 51 5.36 -10.08 8.03
C THR A 51 4.65 -9.08 7.10
N LEU A 52 4.31 -9.49 5.89
CA LEU A 52 3.57 -8.66 4.95
C LEU A 52 2.12 -8.49 5.40
N LEU A 53 1.47 -9.54 5.88
CA LEU A 53 0.12 -9.46 6.43
C LEU A 53 0.06 -8.50 7.62
N THR A 54 1.01 -8.58 8.54
CA THR A 54 1.13 -7.65 9.68
C THR A 54 1.30 -6.19 9.23
N LEU A 55 2.08 -5.95 8.16
CA LEU A 55 2.21 -4.62 7.57
C LEU A 55 0.87 -4.13 7.00
N LEU A 56 0.16 -4.98 6.26
CA LEU A 56 -1.14 -4.64 5.67
C LEU A 56 -2.20 -4.36 6.74
N ASP A 57 -2.25 -5.16 7.80
CA ASP A 57 -3.13 -4.92 8.95
C ASP A 57 -2.85 -3.54 9.57
N SER A 58 -1.57 -3.16 9.69
CA SER A 58 -1.17 -1.88 10.26
C SER A 58 -1.63 -0.66 9.45
N VAL A 59 -1.91 -0.83 8.15
CA VAL A 59 -2.39 0.23 7.25
C VAL A 59 -3.85 0.04 6.81
N GLN A 60 -4.61 -0.79 7.54
CA GLN A 60 -6.04 -1.07 7.28
C GLN A 60 -6.28 -1.70 5.90
N HIS A 61 -5.39 -2.59 5.46
CA HIS A 61 -5.41 -3.22 4.14
C HIS A 61 -5.48 -2.23 2.98
N ARG A 62 -4.94 -1.02 3.15
CA ARG A 62 -4.79 -0.07 2.04
C ARG A 62 -3.55 -0.40 1.24
N TYR A 63 -3.78 -0.91 0.05
CA TYR A 63 -2.72 -1.20 -0.90
C TYR A 63 -3.14 -0.91 -2.33
N ILE A 64 -2.16 -0.75 -3.20
CA ILE A 64 -2.33 -0.54 -4.63
C ILE A 64 -1.26 -1.39 -5.34
N PHE A 65 -1.66 -2.13 -6.38
CA PHE A 65 -0.74 -2.78 -7.30
C PHE A 65 -0.47 -1.89 -8.51
N LEU A 66 0.81 -1.75 -8.84
CA LEU A 66 1.29 -0.90 -9.92
C LEU A 66 2.03 -1.76 -10.95
N SER A 67 1.50 -1.80 -12.16
CA SER A 67 2.16 -2.43 -13.29
C SER A 67 3.10 -1.44 -13.98
N GLY A 68 4.36 -1.81 -14.16
CA GLY A 68 5.38 -1.07 -14.90
C GLY A 68 5.35 -1.31 -16.42
N ARG A 69 4.40 -2.11 -16.92
CA ARG A 69 4.35 -2.47 -18.33
C ARG A 69 3.84 -1.30 -19.19
N GLY A 70 4.76 -0.65 -19.90
CA GLY A 70 4.49 0.53 -20.74
C GLY A 70 4.44 1.83 -19.94
N ASN A 71 4.45 2.98 -20.64
CA ASN A 71 4.16 4.26 -19.99
C ASN A 71 2.84 4.12 -19.22
N LEU A 72 2.80 4.53 -17.95
CA LEU A 72 1.61 4.45 -17.09
C LEU A 72 0.38 4.92 -17.87
N CYS A 73 -0.40 3.96 -18.39
CA CYS A 73 -1.46 4.31 -19.32
C CYS A 73 -2.49 5.13 -18.54
N ASN A 74 -3.27 5.95 -19.26
CA ASN A 74 -4.26 6.80 -18.59
C ASN A 74 -5.23 5.97 -17.73
N GLU A 75 -5.54 4.74 -18.15
CA GLU A 75 -6.40 3.82 -17.39
C GLU A 75 -5.78 3.39 -16.05
N GLN A 76 -4.51 2.99 -16.03
CA GLN A 76 -3.83 2.65 -14.77
C GLN A 76 -3.73 3.86 -13.84
N ARG A 77 -3.41 5.04 -14.39
CA ARG A 77 -3.37 6.29 -13.63
C ARG A 77 -4.73 6.61 -13.00
N ILE A 78 -5.82 6.44 -13.73
CA ILE A 78 -7.18 6.66 -13.23
C ILE A 78 -7.48 5.69 -12.08
N LYS A 79 -7.20 4.39 -12.24
CA LYS A 79 -7.41 3.39 -11.18
C LYS A 79 -6.67 3.73 -9.88
N ILE A 80 -5.41 4.17 -9.98
CA ILE A 80 -4.62 4.59 -8.81
C ILE A 80 -5.27 5.81 -8.14
N LEU A 81 -5.69 6.81 -8.92
CA LEU A 81 -6.34 8.00 -8.40
C LEU A 81 -7.69 7.70 -7.75
N GLU A 82 -8.48 6.79 -8.33
CA GLU A 82 -9.73 6.29 -7.74
C GLU A 82 -9.46 5.65 -6.39
N ARG A 83 -8.42 4.82 -6.28
CA ARG A 83 -8.07 4.16 -5.03
C ARG A 83 -7.57 5.12 -3.96
N ILE A 84 -6.75 6.11 -4.34
CA ILE A 84 -6.36 7.21 -3.45
C ILE A 84 -7.59 7.99 -2.97
N MET A 85 -8.56 8.26 -3.86
CA MET A 85 -9.79 8.97 -3.49
C MET A 85 -10.64 8.19 -2.49
N GLU A 86 -10.68 6.86 -2.60
CA GLU A 86 -11.32 5.99 -1.62
C GLU A 86 -10.64 6.08 -0.25
N PHE A 87 -9.31 6.04 -0.19
CA PHE A 87 -8.57 6.21 1.06
C PHE A 87 -8.82 7.58 1.70
N ILE A 88 -8.93 8.65 0.89
CA ILE A 88 -9.27 9.99 1.38
C ILE A 88 -10.68 10.01 1.99
N LYS A 89 -11.65 9.32 1.37
CA LYS A 89 -13.02 9.19 1.90
C LYS A 89 -13.06 8.40 3.20
N GLU A 90 -12.31 7.30 3.28
CA GLU A 90 -12.15 6.49 4.50
C GLU A 90 -11.54 7.31 5.65
N ASN A 91 -10.64 8.24 5.31
CA ASN A 91 -10.09 9.21 6.27
C ASN A 91 -11.03 10.37 6.59
N HIS A 92 -12.29 10.32 6.15
CA HIS A 92 -13.27 11.38 6.33
C HIS A 92 -12.78 12.75 5.82
N PHE A 93 -11.96 12.76 4.77
CA PHE A 93 -11.33 13.97 4.23
C PHE A 93 -10.46 14.75 5.23
N GLN A 94 -10.08 14.12 6.34
CA GLN A 94 -9.18 14.71 7.30
C GLN A 94 -7.75 14.61 6.79
N VAL A 95 -6.90 15.53 7.23
CA VAL A 95 -5.46 15.47 7.01
C VAL A 95 -4.78 15.01 8.28
N LEU A 96 -3.57 14.47 8.16
CA LEU A 96 -2.77 14.13 9.31
C LEU A 96 -2.53 15.38 10.18
N SER A 97 -2.96 15.33 11.43
CA SER A 97 -2.58 16.32 12.44
C SER A 97 -1.29 15.86 13.11
N LEU A 98 -0.24 16.67 13.02
CA LEU A 98 0.95 16.47 13.82
C LEU A 98 0.61 16.85 15.28
N ALA A 99 1.04 16.04 16.23
CA ALA A 99 0.89 16.29 17.65
C ALA A 99 1.90 17.33 18.15
#